data_AF-A0A7J4I8I9-F1
#
_entry.id   AF-A0A7J4I8I9-F1
#
_cell.length_a   1.000
_cell.length_b   1.000
_cell.length_c   1.000
_cell.angle_alpha   90.00
_cell.angle_beta   90.00
_cell.angle_gamma   90.00
#
_symmetry.space_group_name_H-M   'P 1'
#
loop_
_entity.id
_entity.type
_entity.pdbx_description
1 polymer ?
#
loop_
_entity_poly.entity_id
_entity_poly.type
_entity_poly.pdbx_seq_one_letter_code
_entity_poly.pdbx_strand_id
1 'polypeptide(L)'
;MAKKAAKPAHDSHKAVREAASSVINNLKAGYGKQAVAEKLSAQGVSRETAARFVDSVHMAAVDIGKKEKLTGKAVALALAGAIIASMIGGLIWGWITILTKYEFGIAAVGMGVIAGLAIVKFSGGKKGLPLQAAAIAASVIGIAIGKYVIFIHFAGKALSEELGTPISLSYLSFSNISLFLGNIGIMLSFFDILWVVLAVAAAWQIPKAVGIKQ
;
A
#
# COMPACT_ATOMS: atom_id res chain seq x y z
N MET A 1 -45.67 -28.17 -21.50
CA MET A 1 -44.61 -27.43 -22.22
C MET A 1 -44.39 -26.10 -21.52
N ALA A 2 -43.26 -25.89 -20.85
CA ALA A 2 -42.91 -24.60 -20.25
C ALA A 2 -41.57 -24.13 -20.83
N LYS A 3 -41.66 -23.06 -21.63
CA LYS A 3 -40.56 -22.41 -22.33
C LYS A 3 -39.72 -21.66 -21.28
N LYS A 4 -38.51 -22.15 -20.98
CA LYS A 4 -37.56 -21.50 -20.06
C LYS A 4 -37.02 -20.24 -20.74
N ALA A 5 -37.61 -19.10 -20.42
CA ALA A 5 -37.22 -17.80 -20.97
C ALA A 5 -35.84 -17.34 -20.44
N ALA A 6 -35.14 -16.62 -21.29
CA ALA A 6 -33.71 -16.32 -21.28
C ALA A 6 -33.20 -15.51 -20.08
N LYS A 7 -31.93 -15.76 -19.72
CA LYS A 7 -31.14 -14.91 -18.80
C LYS A 7 -29.84 -14.50 -19.52
N PRO A 8 -29.80 -13.41 -20.33
CA PRO A 8 -28.70 -13.22 -21.29
C PRO A 8 -27.61 -12.20 -20.87
N ALA A 9 -27.90 -11.20 -20.03
CA ALA A 9 -26.98 -10.06 -19.85
C ALA A 9 -25.97 -10.22 -18.70
N HIS A 10 -26.30 -10.97 -17.63
CA HIS A 10 -25.42 -11.12 -16.47
C HIS A 10 -24.25 -12.09 -16.73
N ASP A 11 -24.45 -13.11 -17.56
CA ASP A 11 -23.46 -14.16 -17.82
C ASP A 11 -22.41 -13.76 -18.86
N SER A 12 -22.75 -12.85 -19.78
CA SER A 12 -21.82 -12.38 -20.83
C SER A 12 -20.69 -11.51 -20.28
N HIS A 13 -20.98 -10.59 -19.34
CA HIS A 13 -19.95 -9.79 -18.68
C HIS A 13 -18.96 -10.64 -17.87
N LYS A 14 -19.48 -11.67 -17.19
CA LYS A 14 -18.65 -12.61 -16.44
C LYS A 14 -17.74 -13.42 -17.38
N ALA A 15 -18.30 -13.95 -18.46
CA ALA A 15 -17.54 -14.69 -19.46
C ALA A 15 -16.45 -13.85 -20.14
N VAL A 16 -16.74 -12.59 -20.49
CA VAL A 16 -15.75 -11.66 -21.08
C VAL A 16 -14.64 -11.33 -20.07
N ARG A 17 -14.98 -11.15 -18.79
CA ARG A 17 -14.01 -10.88 -17.72
C ARG A 17 -13.10 -12.09 -17.47
N GLU A 18 -13.65 -13.30 -17.48
CA GLU A 18 -12.90 -14.55 -17.36
C GLU A 18 -11.96 -14.75 -18.54
N ALA A 19 -12.44 -14.50 -19.77
CA ALA A 19 -11.63 -14.54 -20.98
C ALA A 19 -10.48 -13.52 -20.91
N ALA A 20 -10.76 -12.27 -20.54
CA ALA A 20 -9.73 -11.24 -20.39
C ALA A 20 -8.69 -11.63 -19.31
N SER A 21 -9.15 -12.18 -18.18
CA SER A 21 -8.26 -12.63 -17.10
C SER A 21 -7.36 -13.79 -17.54
N SER A 22 -7.92 -14.75 -18.29
CA SER A 22 -7.16 -15.85 -18.87
C SER A 22 -6.10 -15.36 -19.85
N VAL A 23 -6.46 -14.43 -20.75
CA VAL A 23 -5.50 -13.82 -21.69
C VAL A 23 -4.36 -13.15 -20.94
N ILE A 24 -4.68 -12.29 -19.97
CA ILE A 24 -3.68 -11.58 -19.16
C ILE A 24 -2.76 -12.57 -18.42
N ASN A 25 -3.30 -13.64 -17.83
CA ASN A 25 -2.50 -14.62 -17.09
C ASN A 25 -1.57 -15.43 -18.00
N ASN A 26 -2.02 -15.84 -19.19
CA ASN A 26 -1.16 -16.54 -20.14
C ASN A 26 -0.08 -15.59 -20.70
N LEU A 27 -0.42 -14.34 -21.03
CA LEU A 27 0.59 -13.35 -21.45
C LEU A 27 1.64 -13.11 -20.35
N LYS A 28 1.21 -13.00 -19.07
CA LYS A 28 2.12 -12.92 -17.91
C LYS A 28 3.04 -14.13 -17.75
N ALA A 29 2.55 -15.32 -18.10
CA ALA A 29 3.32 -16.56 -18.05
C ALA A 29 4.29 -16.71 -19.24
N GLY A 30 4.33 -15.75 -20.17
CA GLY A 30 5.26 -15.72 -21.31
C GLY A 30 4.72 -16.39 -22.57
N TYR A 31 3.44 -16.76 -22.61
CA TYR A 31 2.84 -17.30 -23.83
C TYR A 31 2.70 -16.20 -24.89
N GLY A 32 3.12 -16.49 -26.12
CA GLY A 32 2.95 -15.58 -27.25
C GLY A 32 1.47 -15.35 -27.61
N LYS A 33 1.16 -14.19 -28.20
CA LYS A 33 -0.21 -13.78 -28.56
C LYS A 33 -0.97 -14.83 -29.39
N GLN A 34 -0.26 -15.50 -30.30
CA GLN A 34 -0.83 -16.56 -31.14
C GLN A 34 -1.24 -17.79 -30.33
N ALA A 35 -0.39 -18.25 -29.39
CA ALA A 35 -0.70 -19.39 -28.53
C ALA A 35 -1.89 -19.11 -27.60
N VAL A 36 -2.03 -17.87 -27.12
CA VAL A 36 -3.17 -17.46 -26.30
C VAL A 36 -4.46 -17.40 -27.13
N ALA A 37 -4.39 -16.90 -28.37
CA ALA A 37 -5.53 -16.87 -29.29
C ALA A 37 -5.99 -18.30 -29.64
N GLU A 38 -5.06 -19.21 -29.90
CA GLU A 38 -5.36 -20.61 -30.20
C GLU A 38 -6.07 -21.33 -29.03
N LYS A 39 -5.66 -21.04 -27.79
CA LYS A 39 -6.30 -21.55 -26.57
C LYS A 39 -7.73 -21.04 -26.39
N LEU A 40 -7.99 -19.77 -26.74
CA LEU A 40 -9.35 -19.22 -26.79
C LEU A 40 -10.18 -19.83 -27.92
N SER A 41 -9.56 -20.14 -29.06
CA SER A 41 -10.25 -20.80 -30.17
C SER A 41 -10.67 -22.22 -29.85
N ALA A 42 -9.85 -22.96 -29.10
CA ALA A 42 -10.22 -24.28 -28.58
C ALA A 42 -11.45 -24.25 -27.65
N GLN A 43 -11.82 -23.08 -27.12
CA GLN A 43 -13.00 -22.87 -26.27
C GLN A 43 -14.26 -22.45 -27.07
N GLY A 44 -14.21 -22.56 -28.40
CA GLY A 44 -15.36 -22.28 -29.28
C GLY A 44 -15.42 -20.85 -29.82
N VAL A 45 -14.40 -20.02 -29.59
CA VAL A 45 -14.29 -18.68 -30.19
C VAL A 45 -13.66 -18.79 -31.59
N SER A 46 -14.17 -18.05 -32.58
CA SER A 46 -13.54 -18.06 -33.91
C SER A 46 -12.07 -17.62 -33.84
N ARG A 47 -11.19 -18.17 -34.68
CA ARG A 47 -9.75 -17.82 -34.69
C ARG A 47 -9.51 -16.33 -34.87
N GLU A 48 -10.28 -15.69 -35.75
CA GLU A 48 -10.19 -14.26 -35.97
C GLU A 48 -10.67 -13.44 -34.78
N THR A 49 -11.80 -13.81 -34.17
CA THR A 49 -12.33 -13.13 -32.98
C THR A 49 -11.38 -13.29 -31.79
N ALA A 50 -10.80 -14.48 -31.62
CA ALA A 50 -9.83 -14.75 -30.56
C ALA A 50 -8.54 -13.92 -30.74
N ALA A 51 -8.00 -13.85 -31.97
CA ALA A 51 -6.82 -13.03 -32.27
C ALA A 51 -7.07 -11.55 -32.00
N ARG A 52 -8.18 -10.98 -32.52
CA ARG A 52 -8.56 -9.58 -32.28
C ARG A 52 -8.77 -9.28 -30.80
N PHE A 53 -9.39 -10.21 -30.07
CA PHE A 53 -9.60 -10.06 -28.64
C PHE A 53 -8.27 -10.04 -27.88
N VAL A 54 -7.37 -11.00 -28.14
CA VAL A 54 -6.04 -11.03 -27.53
C VAL A 54 -5.24 -9.77 -27.86
N ASP A 55 -5.28 -9.27 -29.09
CA ASP A 55 -4.62 -8.04 -29.47
C ASP A 55 -5.19 -6.82 -28.74
N SER A 56 -6.52 -6.72 -28.62
CA SER A 56 -7.16 -5.62 -27.87
C SER A 56 -6.78 -5.64 -26.38
N VAL A 57 -6.76 -6.82 -25.76
CA VAL A 57 -6.38 -7.00 -24.35
C VAL A 57 -4.89 -6.72 -24.16
N HIS A 58 -4.04 -7.18 -25.06
CA HIS A 58 -2.60 -6.89 -25.05
C HIS A 58 -2.31 -5.41 -25.25
N MET A 59 -2.96 -4.75 -26.22
CA MET A 59 -2.81 -3.31 -26.44
C MET A 59 -3.26 -2.50 -25.23
N ALA A 60 -4.42 -2.83 -24.64
CA ALA A 60 -4.89 -2.19 -23.42
C ALA A 60 -3.92 -2.41 -22.25
N ALA A 61 -3.41 -3.64 -22.08
CA ALA A 61 -2.41 -3.97 -21.07
C ALA A 61 -1.09 -3.20 -21.27
N VAL A 62 -0.61 -3.09 -22.50
CA VAL A 62 0.61 -2.35 -22.85
C VAL A 62 0.40 -0.84 -22.68
N ASP A 63 -0.76 -0.28 -23.03
CA ASP A 63 -1.06 1.14 -22.81
C ASP A 63 -1.11 1.48 -21.31
N ILE A 64 -1.73 0.62 -20.50
CA ILE A 64 -1.70 0.72 -19.03
C ILE A 64 -0.24 0.65 -18.53
N GLY A 65 0.55 -0.31 -19.01
CA GLY A 65 1.96 -0.45 -18.64
C GLY A 65 2.84 0.74 -19.09
N LYS A 66 2.56 1.35 -20.24
CA LYS A 66 3.24 2.57 -20.72
C LYS A 66 2.87 3.78 -19.86
N LYS A 67 1.60 3.92 -19.46
CA LYS A 67 1.15 4.94 -18.49
C LYS A 67 1.76 4.72 -17.10
N GLU A 68 2.07 3.48 -16.75
CA GLU A 68 2.82 3.11 -15.54
C GLU A 68 4.33 3.35 -15.63
N LYS A 69 4.89 3.94 -16.70
CA LYS A 69 6.31 4.36 -16.69
C LYS A 69 6.58 5.26 -15.48
N LEU A 70 7.24 4.69 -14.49
CA LEU A 70 7.66 5.33 -13.26
C LEU A 70 8.87 6.20 -13.60
N THR A 71 8.68 7.51 -13.55
CA THR A 71 9.80 8.45 -13.59
C THR A 71 10.35 8.62 -12.18
N GLY A 72 11.66 8.83 -12.02
CA GLY A 72 12.25 9.08 -10.70
C GLY A 72 11.59 10.26 -9.98
N LYS A 73 11.19 11.30 -10.72
CA LYS A 73 10.43 12.45 -10.20
C LYS A 73 9.07 12.05 -9.60
N ALA A 74 8.34 11.14 -10.25
CA ALA A 74 7.04 10.68 -9.74
C ALA A 74 7.20 9.85 -8.45
N VAL A 75 8.24 9.03 -8.36
CA VAL A 75 8.55 8.27 -7.15
C VAL A 75 8.96 9.20 -6.01
N ALA A 76 9.81 10.19 -6.27
CA ALA A 76 10.23 11.17 -5.27
C ALA A 76 9.06 12.00 -4.73
N LEU A 77 8.19 12.49 -5.63
CA LEU A 77 6.99 13.24 -5.24
C LEU A 77 6.03 12.36 -4.42
N ALA A 78 5.83 11.12 -4.84
CA ALA A 78 5.00 10.17 -4.12
C ALA A 78 5.52 9.92 -2.71
N LEU A 79 6.82 9.64 -2.58
CA LEU A 79 7.48 9.41 -1.31
C LEU A 79 7.37 10.64 -0.39
N ALA A 80 7.65 11.84 -0.90
CA ALA A 80 7.55 13.08 -0.12
C ALA A 80 6.12 13.30 0.40
N GLY A 81 5.12 13.15 -0.47
CA GLY A 81 3.71 13.29 -0.08
C GLY A 81 3.27 12.22 0.94
N ALA A 82 3.76 10.99 0.80
CA ALA A 82 3.46 9.90 1.73
C ALA A 82 4.15 10.09 3.09
N ILE A 83 5.39 10.57 3.12
CA ILE A 83 6.08 10.93 4.37
C ILE A 83 5.27 12.01 5.08
N ILE A 84 4.96 13.13 4.42
CA ILE A 84 4.21 14.24 5.06
C ILE A 84 2.86 13.74 5.60
N ALA A 85 2.10 12.97 4.82
CA ALA A 85 0.83 12.42 5.26
C ALA A 85 0.98 11.50 6.49
N SER A 86 2.00 10.63 6.48
CA SER A 86 2.26 9.69 7.57
C SER A 86 2.82 10.39 8.81
N MET A 87 3.61 11.45 8.65
CA MET A 87 4.07 12.30 9.74
C MET A 87 2.88 12.95 10.45
N ILE A 88 1.97 13.57 9.71
CA ILE A 88 0.76 14.19 10.26
C ILE A 88 -0.09 13.13 10.97
N GLY A 89 -0.31 11.97 10.34
CA GLY A 89 -1.03 10.85 10.95
C GLY A 89 -0.39 10.36 12.25
N GLY A 90 0.94 10.22 12.27
CA GLY A 90 1.71 9.80 13.44
C GLY A 90 1.61 10.81 14.59
N LEU A 91 1.70 12.12 14.29
CA LEU A 91 1.51 13.18 15.28
C LEU A 91 0.10 13.13 15.90
N ILE A 92 -0.93 12.98 15.07
CA ILE A 92 -2.33 12.88 15.53
C ILE A 92 -2.50 11.65 16.42
N TRP A 93 -1.98 10.50 16.00
CA TRP A 93 -2.05 9.27 16.79
C TRP A 93 -1.32 9.39 18.14
N GLY A 94 -0.11 9.96 18.13
CA GLY A 94 0.65 10.21 19.35
C GLY A 94 -0.11 11.10 20.32
N TRP A 95 -0.72 12.17 19.81
CA TRP A 95 -1.55 13.08 20.60
C TRP A 95 -2.79 12.39 21.18
N ILE A 96 -3.50 11.58 20.40
CA ILE A 96 -4.63 10.78 20.87
C ILE A 96 -4.20 9.88 22.03
N THR A 97 -3.07 9.18 21.87
CA THR A 97 -2.54 8.26 22.90
C THR A 97 -2.18 8.99 24.19
N ILE A 98 -1.61 10.20 24.10
CA ILE A 98 -1.32 11.05 25.26
C ILE A 98 -2.62 11.40 26.00
N LEU A 99 -3.66 11.81 25.27
CA LEU A 99 -4.94 12.21 25.86
C LEU A 99 -5.70 11.03 26.49
N THR A 100 -5.71 9.87 25.83
CA THR A 100 -6.44 8.69 26.29
C THR A 100 -5.66 7.85 27.30
N LYS A 101 -4.34 8.03 27.37
CA LYS A 101 -3.39 7.16 28.09
C LYS A 101 -3.47 5.70 27.64
N TYR A 102 -3.93 5.46 26.41
CA TYR A 102 -4.10 4.13 25.85
C TYR A 102 -3.54 4.05 24.43
N GLU A 103 -2.61 3.13 24.21
CA GLU A 103 -1.95 2.93 22.92
C GLU A 103 -2.75 1.96 22.03
N PHE A 104 -3.38 2.50 21.00
CA PHE A 104 -4.11 1.72 20.01
C PHE A 104 -3.16 1.13 18.96
N GLY A 105 -2.78 -0.14 19.09
CA GLY A 105 -1.93 -0.82 18.10
C GLY A 105 -2.48 -0.77 16.65
N ILE A 106 -3.81 -0.77 16.49
CA ILE A 106 -4.48 -0.62 15.19
C ILE A 106 -4.11 0.69 14.46
N ALA A 107 -3.68 1.73 15.19
CA ALA A 107 -3.25 2.98 14.58
C ALA A 107 -2.02 2.81 13.67
N ALA A 108 -1.14 1.85 13.97
CA ALA A 108 -0.02 1.52 13.09
C ALA A 108 -0.51 1.03 11.72
N VAL A 109 -1.55 0.20 11.67
CA VAL A 109 -2.18 -0.23 10.41
C VAL A 109 -2.73 0.97 9.65
N GLY A 110 -3.32 1.92 10.38
CA GLY A 110 -3.76 3.20 9.84
C GLY A 110 -2.62 3.96 9.12
N MET A 111 -1.41 3.96 9.68
CA MET A 111 -0.24 4.58 9.02
C MET A 111 0.13 3.86 7.73
N GLY A 112 0.06 2.52 7.71
CA GLY A 112 0.27 1.74 6.50
C GLY A 112 -0.73 2.08 5.39
N VAL A 113 -2.00 2.23 5.76
CA VAL A 113 -3.07 2.65 4.84
C VAL A 113 -2.84 4.08 4.33
N ILE A 114 -2.58 5.04 5.23
CA ILE A 114 -2.33 6.44 4.86
C ILE A 114 -1.14 6.54 3.91
N ALA A 115 -0.03 5.87 4.22
CA ALA A 115 1.17 5.86 3.38
C ALA A 115 0.88 5.26 1.99
N GLY A 116 0.24 4.09 1.94
CA GLY A 116 -0.11 3.43 0.67
C GLY A 116 -1.03 4.28 -0.20
N LEU A 117 -2.08 4.87 0.39
CA LEU A 117 -3.01 5.75 -0.32
C LEU A 117 -2.33 7.03 -0.80
N ALA A 118 -1.49 7.64 0.03
CA ALA A 118 -0.73 8.83 -0.34
C ALA A 118 0.22 8.53 -1.51
N ILE A 119 0.95 7.41 -1.49
CA ILE A 119 1.79 6.99 -2.61
C ILE A 119 1.00 6.89 -3.91
N VAL A 120 -0.15 6.21 -3.90
CA VAL A 120 -0.98 6.06 -5.10
C VAL A 120 -1.51 7.42 -5.57
N LYS A 121 -1.94 8.28 -4.65
CA LYS A 121 -2.43 9.63 -4.97
C LYS A 121 -1.35 10.49 -5.62
N PHE A 122 -0.17 10.59 -5.00
CA PHE A 122 0.91 11.50 -5.43
C PHE A 122 1.75 10.95 -6.59
N SER A 123 1.68 9.65 -6.87
CA SER A 123 2.26 9.06 -8.08
C SER A 123 1.36 9.20 -9.32
N GLY A 124 0.16 9.79 -9.18
CA GLY A 124 -0.82 9.90 -10.26
C GLY A 124 -1.52 8.58 -10.58
N GLY A 125 -1.73 7.73 -9.57
CA GLY A 125 -2.35 6.42 -9.73
C GLY A 125 -1.40 5.30 -10.16
N LYS A 126 -0.12 5.60 -10.36
CA LYS A 126 0.88 4.61 -10.77
C LYS A 126 1.13 3.61 -9.64
N LYS A 127 1.52 2.40 -10.03
CA LYS A 127 1.79 1.28 -9.12
C LYS A 127 3.09 0.60 -9.50
N GLY A 128 3.67 -0.18 -8.59
CA GLY A 128 4.91 -0.90 -8.87
C GLY A 128 5.79 -1.12 -7.65
N LEU A 129 6.88 -1.86 -7.83
CA LEU A 129 7.79 -2.23 -6.74
C LEU A 129 8.45 -1.03 -6.05
N PRO A 130 8.95 0.01 -6.78
CA PRO A 130 9.55 1.17 -6.13
C PRO A 130 8.56 1.94 -5.24
N LEU A 131 7.29 2.03 -5.67
CA LEU A 131 6.23 2.70 -4.93
C LEU A 131 5.79 1.89 -3.71
N GLN A 132 5.81 0.56 -3.78
CA GLN A 132 5.57 -0.32 -2.62
C GLN A 132 6.64 -0.13 -1.54
N ALA A 133 7.93 -0.10 -1.92
CA ALA A 133 9.02 0.18 -0.99
C ALA A 133 8.89 1.59 -0.36
N ALA A 134 8.55 2.59 -1.17
CA ALA A 134 8.32 3.95 -0.70
C ALA A 134 7.15 4.05 0.30
N ALA A 135 6.06 3.31 0.07
CA ALA A 135 4.93 3.23 1.00
C ALA A 135 5.33 2.63 2.35
N ILE A 136 6.10 1.54 2.34
CA ILE A 136 6.61 0.92 3.58
C ILE A 136 7.47 1.92 4.34
N ALA A 137 8.42 2.58 3.68
CA ALA A 137 9.30 3.54 4.33
C ALA A 137 8.51 4.69 5.00
N ALA A 138 7.56 5.28 4.27
CA ALA A 138 6.70 6.33 4.80
C ALA A 138 5.84 5.85 5.99
N SER A 139 5.29 4.63 5.92
CA SER A 139 4.51 4.04 7.02
C SER A 139 5.37 3.87 8.28
N VAL A 140 6.59 3.33 8.15
CA VAL A 140 7.49 3.13 9.28
C VAL A 140 7.89 4.46 9.91
N ILE A 141 8.15 5.49 9.10
CA ILE A 141 8.43 6.85 9.58
C ILE A 141 7.25 7.41 10.38
N GLY A 142 6.02 7.26 9.88
CA GLY A 142 4.82 7.72 10.59
C GLY A 142 4.63 7.04 11.95
N ILE A 143 4.82 5.72 12.00
CA ILE A 143 4.76 4.94 13.25
C ILE A 143 5.86 5.40 14.23
N ALA A 144 7.10 5.55 13.74
CA ALA A 144 8.22 5.98 14.56
C ALA A 144 7.98 7.37 15.17
N ILE A 145 7.42 8.31 14.40
CA ILE A 145 7.09 9.65 14.88
C ILE A 145 6.02 9.61 15.97
N GLY A 146 4.96 8.81 15.79
CA GLY A 146 3.94 8.65 16.82
C GLY A 146 4.51 8.09 18.12
N LYS A 147 5.30 7.01 18.04
CA LYS A 147 5.96 6.43 19.22
C LYS A 147 6.95 7.41 19.86
N TYR A 148 7.68 8.19 19.07
CA TYR A 148 8.61 9.19 19.59
C TYR A 148 7.89 10.27 20.41
N VAL A 149 6.78 10.81 19.90
CA VAL A 149 5.99 11.83 20.60
C VAL A 149 5.43 11.28 21.92
N ILE A 150 4.89 10.07 21.90
CA ILE A 150 4.40 9.36 23.10
C ILE A 150 5.54 9.21 24.12
N PHE A 151 6.69 8.70 23.67
CA PHE A 151 7.86 8.46 24.51
C PHE A 151 8.34 9.73 25.22
N ILE A 152 8.58 10.82 24.47
CA ILE A 152 9.10 12.07 25.04
C ILE A 152 8.13 12.66 26.07
N HIS A 153 6.82 12.60 25.80
CA HIS A 153 5.81 13.09 26.72
C HIS A 153 5.83 12.31 28.04
N PHE A 154 5.74 10.98 27.98
CA PHE A 154 5.69 10.15 29.18
C PHE A 154 7.03 10.08 29.92
N ALA A 155 8.16 10.16 29.21
CA ALA A 155 9.47 10.26 29.83
C ALA A 155 9.63 11.55 30.64
N GLY A 156 9.22 12.69 30.09
CA GLY A 156 9.21 13.97 30.81
C GLY A 156 8.29 13.94 32.04
N LYS A 157 7.12 13.31 31.91
CA LYS A 157 6.18 13.13 33.03
C LYS A 157 6.78 12.26 34.14
N ALA A 158 7.37 11.12 33.80
CA ALA A 158 7.99 10.22 34.77
C ALA A 158 9.15 10.92 35.52
N LEU A 159 10.00 11.65 34.79
CA LEU A 159 11.10 12.39 35.40
C LEU A 159 10.59 13.53 36.32
N SER A 160 9.49 14.19 35.93
CA SER A 160 8.86 15.21 36.77
C SER A 160 8.33 14.64 38.08
N GLU A 161 7.75 13.44 38.03
CA GLU A 161 7.24 12.72 39.20
C GLU A 161 8.37 12.28 40.13
N GLU A 162 9.46 11.73 39.60
CA GLU A 162 10.62 11.31 40.41
C GLU A 162 11.35 12.48 41.07
N LEU A 163 11.50 13.60 40.36
CA LEU A 163 12.23 14.76 40.86
C LEU A 163 11.34 15.77 41.61
N GLY A 164 10.02 15.54 41.67
CA GLY A 164 9.07 16.45 42.31
C GLY A 164 9.02 17.85 41.70
N THR A 165 9.51 18.02 40.46
CA THR A 165 9.59 19.32 39.78
C THR A 165 9.08 19.20 38.34
N PRO A 166 8.37 20.20 37.79
CA PRO A 166 7.88 20.13 36.41
C PRO A 166 9.03 20.13 35.40
N ILE A 167 9.19 19.04 34.67
CA ILE A 167 10.20 18.86 33.63
C ILE A 167 9.51 18.59 32.29
N SER A 168 9.84 19.44 31.31
CA SER A 168 9.38 19.27 29.93
C SER A 168 10.56 18.96 29.04
N LEU A 169 10.51 17.83 28.35
CA LEU A 169 11.53 17.43 27.39
C LEU A 169 11.23 18.05 26.02
N SER A 170 12.24 18.66 25.40
CA SER A 170 12.11 19.20 24.05
C SER A 170 11.96 18.09 23.02
N TYR A 171 10.91 18.16 22.20
CA TYR A 171 10.64 17.18 21.12
C TYR A 171 11.66 17.26 19.97
N LEU A 172 12.44 18.34 19.83
CA LEU A 172 13.39 18.49 18.72
C LEU A 172 14.86 18.38 19.14
N SER A 173 15.13 18.04 20.41
CA SER A 173 16.50 17.89 20.90
C SER A 173 17.15 16.62 20.36
N PHE A 174 18.36 16.75 19.79
CA PHE A 174 19.14 15.60 19.32
C PHE A 174 19.41 14.57 20.43
N SER A 175 19.63 15.03 21.67
CA SER A 175 19.81 14.16 22.82
C SER A 175 18.57 13.27 23.04
N ASN A 176 17.38 13.85 22.99
CA ASN A 176 16.12 13.14 23.18
C ASN A 176 15.79 12.17 22.04
N ILE A 177 16.15 12.54 20.80
CA ILE A 177 16.05 11.63 19.65
C ILE A 177 17.00 10.44 19.85
N SER A 178 18.24 10.69 20.27
CA SER A 178 19.23 9.63 20.51
C SER A 178 18.82 8.71 21.66
N LEU A 179 18.21 9.28 22.71
CA LEU A 179 17.62 8.55 23.83
C LEU A 179 16.52 7.62 23.34
N PHE A 180 15.59 8.12 22.51
CA PHE A 180 14.53 7.30 21.93
C PHE A 180 15.09 6.16 21.07
N LEU A 181 16.00 6.46 20.15
CA LEU A 181 16.60 5.46 19.26
C LEU A 181 17.39 4.40 20.04
N GLY A 182 18.09 4.80 21.11
CA GLY A 182 18.79 3.87 22.00
C GLY A 182 17.86 2.96 22.81
N ASN A 183 16.60 3.37 23.02
CA ASN A 183 15.62 2.62 23.82
C ASN A 183 14.50 1.98 22.97
N ILE A 184 14.63 1.99 21.64
CA ILE A 184 13.57 1.51 20.73
C ILE A 184 13.23 0.03 20.97
N GLY A 185 14.21 -0.79 21.36
CA GLY A 185 14.01 -2.21 21.65
C GLY A 185 13.19 -2.46 22.92
N ILE A 186 13.22 -1.53 23.88
CA ILE A 186 12.43 -1.62 25.12
C ILE A 186 11.01 -1.09 24.88
N MET A 187 10.88 -0.08 24.01
CA MET A 187 9.60 0.55 23.66
C MET A 187 8.76 -0.25 22.67
N LEU A 188 9.37 -1.17 21.93
CA LEU A 188 8.69 -2.11 21.05
C LEU A 188 8.37 -3.39 21.80
N SER A 189 7.13 -3.50 22.25
CA SER A 189 6.60 -4.76 22.75
C SER A 189 6.48 -5.78 21.61
N PHE A 190 6.44 -7.07 21.95
CA PHE A 190 6.14 -8.11 20.98
C PHE A 190 4.81 -7.86 20.25
N PHE A 191 3.83 -7.25 20.93
CA PHE A 191 2.55 -6.89 20.35
C PHE A 191 2.69 -5.76 19.31
N ASP A 192 3.59 -4.80 19.51
CA ASP A 192 3.85 -3.74 18.52
C ASP A 192 4.37 -4.30 17.20
N ILE A 193 5.20 -5.35 17.27
CA ILE A 193 5.76 -6.00 16.07
C ILE A 193 4.64 -6.53 15.18
N LEU A 194 3.60 -7.15 15.77
CA LEU A 194 2.43 -7.62 15.02
C LEU A 194 1.78 -6.47 14.25
N TRP A 195 1.55 -5.33 14.89
CA TRP A 195 0.91 -4.18 14.26
C TRP A 195 1.78 -3.51 13.21
N VAL A 196 3.09 -3.46 13.42
CA VAL A 196 4.05 -2.97 12.42
C VAL A 196 4.05 -3.89 11.19
N VAL A 197 4.02 -5.21 11.37
CA VAL A 197 3.93 -6.16 10.25
C VAL A 197 2.63 -5.95 9.47
N LEU A 198 1.50 -5.77 10.15
CA LEU A 198 0.22 -5.49 9.50
C LEU A 198 0.23 -4.13 8.76
N ALA A 199 0.87 -3.12 9.33
CA ALA A 199 1.06 -1.82 8.68
C ALA A 199 1.90 -1.93 7.41
N VAL A 200 3.01 -2.66 7.47
CA VAL A 200 3.88 -2.95 6.31
C VAL A 200 3.09 -3.71 5.25
N ALA A 201 2.28 -4.70 5.63
CA ALA A 201 1.44 -5.44 4.71
C ALA A 201 0.40 -4.53 4.02
N ALA A 202 -0.27 -3.65 4.78
CA ALA A 202 -1.20 -2.68 4.22
C ALA A 202 -0.51 -1.70 3.25
N ALA A 203 0.63 -1.14 3.66
CA ALA A 203 1.44 -0.23 2.84
C ALA A 203 1.92 -0.89 1.54
N TRP A 204 2.28 -2.17 1.59
CA TRP A 204 2.72 -2.95 0.43
C TRP A 204 1.58 -3.26 -0.54
N GLN A 205 0.41 -3.64 -0.03
CA GLN A 205 -0.68 -4.12 -0.88
C GLN A 205 -1.31 -3.01 -1.74
N ILE A 206 -1.42 -1.80 -1.21
CA ILE A 206 -2.15 -0.69 -1.88
C ILE A 206 -1.52 -0.26 -3.23
N PRO A 207 -0.20 0.01 -3.32
CA PRO A 207 0.48 0.38 -4.56
C PRO A 207 0.99 -0.81 -5.39
N LYS A 208 0.52 -2.03 -5.12
CA LYS A 208 0.89 -3.23 -5.88
C LYS A 208 0.34 -3.17 -7.32
N ALA A 209 1.22 -3.31 -8.31
CA ALA A 209 0.84 -3.34 -9.73
C ALA A 209 0.18 -4.68 -10.12
N VAL A 210 -0.67 -4.65 -11.15
CA VAL A 210 -1.37 -5.86 -11.65
C VAL A 210 -0.40 -6.83 -12.36
N GLY A 211 0.83 -6.42 -12.67
CA GLY A 211 1.94 -7.32 -12.99
C GLY A 211 1.81 -8.02 -14.33
N ILE A 212 1.50 -7.31 -15.41
CA ILE A 212 1.55 -7.86 -16.78
C ILE A 212 3.00 -7.82 -17.25
N LYS A 213 3.66 -8.98 -17.46
CA LYS A 213 5.01 -9.04 -18.01
C LYS A 213 4.97 -8.56 -19.48
N GLN A 214 5.90 -7.68 -19.83
CA GLN A 214 6.10 -7.17 -21.20
C GLN A 214 6.85 -8.19 -22.05
#